data_AF-A0A5T3TRL1-F1
#
_entry.id   AF-A0A5T3TRL1-F1
#
_cell.length_a   1.000
_cell.length_b   1.000
_cell.length_c   1.000
_cell.angle_alpha   90.00
_cell.angle_beta   90.00
_cell.angle_gamma   90.00
#
_symmetry.space_group_name_H-M   'P 1'
#
loop_
_entity.id
_entity.type
_entity.pdbx_description
1 polymer ?
#
loop_
_entity_poly.entity_id
_entity_poly.type
_entity_poly.pdbx_seq_one_letter_code
_entity_poly.pdbx_strand_id
1 'polypeptide(L)'
;MPKALRNIRLLRVLEVALLRVNKEANIYDINHKILDEAIIIAYENFAESTVYRIYSDLISFCSFMSKRNMLPPWIVRWSYPFKRNEINKSKQIGSIDSLSEQEQIKLPDERVIDFVGGIFTSEPINTRDIFISSIFALLLCAPSRITEIMLLEDDCEVVVKDMKGIPRYGLRFYSLKGYGYNTKWIPESMVPIAKEAIVRLRKLTNNARVVSNLLQSGEDYLYSWLNKSAFEILTIKDLNKLGFVINKEDISKENEIFLSSVESGVISIKAFWVYLLRKKSELKATSERDNRITHRNLLAINKDQLNSIKGTDIFTSLNAISNDFRSDFSIRNVNNIFRRHANSNIDSANLRFHSHQIRHLLNTMAQRSALSQVQIAHWSGRRNIKDNVVYDHMSHDELTELSRNVLNTHVNKGSSISNQKKSIDSDFRINLESNFKELEKKILDLDFSGQEKISEKIKTFRLMLENIIKKEKQNGKEVL
;
A
#
# COMPACT_ATOMS: atom_id res chain seq x y z
N MET A 1 12.11 -4.90 15.64
CA MET A 1 12.73 -4.85 16.99
C MET A 1 11.61 -4.72 18.01
N PRO A 2 11.54 -5.62 19.01
CA PRO A 2 10.63 -5.48 20.15
C PRO A 2 10.84 -4.12 20.84
N LYS A 3 9.77 -3.41 21.20
CA LYS A 3 9.83 -2.07 21.82
C LYS A 3 10.73 -2.03 23.08
N ALA A 4 10.79 -3.12 23.84
CA ALA A 4 11.63 -3.25 25.03
C ALA A 4 13.14 -3.13 24.72
N LEU A 5 13.64 -3.82 23.69
CA LEU A 5 15.06 -3.79 23.29
C LEU A 5 15.51 -2.39 22.84
N ARG A 6 14.61 -1.65 22.19
CA ARG A 6 14.85 -0.25 21.77
C ARG A 6 15.03 0.68 22.97
N ASN A 7 14.16 0.56 23.97
CA ASN A 7 14.21 1.40 25.17
C ASN A 7 15.44 1.07 26.03
N ILE A 8 15.78 -0.21 26.20
CA ILE A 8 16.98 -0.63 26.94
C ILE A 8 18.24 -0.05 26.31
N ARG A 9 18.34 -0.08 24.98
CA ARG A 9 19.48 0.50 24.25
C ARG A 9 19.60 2.00 24.48
N LEU A 10 18.50 2.74 24.41
CA LEU A 10 18.47 4.17 24.69
C LEU A 10 18.99 4.48 26.11
N LEU A 11 18.46 3.76 27.11
CA LEU A 11 18.82 3.97 28.51
C LEU A 11 20.30 3.64 28.77
N ARG A 12 20.85 2.58 28.15
CA ARG A 12 22.27 2.25 28.26
C ARG A 12 23.17 3.35 27.68
N VAL A 13 22.81 3.91 26.52
CA VAL A 13 23.60 4.99 25.92
C VAL A 13 23.57 6.24 26.80
N LEU A 14 22.41 6.58 27.39
CA LEU A 14 22.28 7.69 28.34
C LEU A 14 23.05 7.45 29.63
N GLU A 15 22.99 6.25 30.19
CA GLU A 15 23.70 5.87 31.42
C GLU A 15 25.22 6.02 31.22
N VAL A 16 25.76 5.50 30.11
CA VAL A 16 27.19 5.65 29.79
C VAL A 16 27.57 7.12 29.61
N ALA A 17 26.72 7.93 28.97
CA ALA A 17 26.96 9.36 28.83
C ALA A 17 26.96 10.10 30.18
N LEU A 18 26.01 9.79 31.06
CA LEU A 18 25.92 10.35 32.41
C LEU A 18 27.15 10.00 33.24
N LEU A 19 27.56 8.72 33.25
CA LEU A 19 28.73 8.26 33.97
C LEU A 19 30.03 8.88 33.44
N ARG A 20 30.14 9.08 32.11
CA ARG A 20 31.32 9.67 31.49
C ARG A 20 31.47 11.17 31.81
N VAL A 21 30.35 11.92 31.85
CA VAL A 21 30.38 13.38 32.06
C VAL A 21 30.31 13.77 33.53
N ASN A 22 29.44 13.12 34.31
CA ASN A 22 29.13 13.51 35.69
C ASN A 22 29.64 12.52 36.75
N LYS A 23 30.13 11.34 36.35
CA LYS A 23 30.55 10.25 37.24
C LYS A 23 29.44 9.66 38.12
N GLU A 24 28.19 10.08 37.90
CA GLU A 24 27.00 9.59 38.56
C GLU A 24 25.85 9.49 37.54
N ALA A 25 25.03 8.45 37.62
CA ALA A 25 23.94 8.19 36.69
C ALA A 25 22.60 8.75 37.21
N ASN A 26 22.52 10.08 37.37
CA ASN A 26 21.30 10.74 37.81
C ASN A 26 20.53 11.37 36.63
N ILE A 27 19.25 11.01 36.50
CA ILE A 27 18.36 11.48 35.43
C ILE A 27 18.17 13.01 35.47
N TYR A 28 18.21 13.63 36.65
CA TYR A 28 18.01 15.08 36.77
C TYR A 28 19.15 15.90 36.14
N ASP A 29 20.32 15.30 35.96
CA ASP A 29 21.47 16.00 35.41
C ASP A 29 21.48 16.05 33.88
N ILE A 30 20.52 15.39 33.22
CA ILE A 30 20.42 15.38 31.76
C ILE A 30 20.26 16.82 31.25
N ASN A 31 21.30 17.27 30.54
CA ASN A 31 21.37 18.55 29.87
C ASN A 31 21.87 18.35 28.42
N HIS A 32 21.95 19.42 27.63
CA HIS A 32 22.36 19.31 26.22
C HIS A 32 23.76 18.68 26.05
N LYS A 33 24.70 18.95 26.96
CA LYS A 33 26.04 18.35 26.92
C LYS A 33 26.01 16.83 27.07
N ILE A 34 25.15 16.31 27.94
CA ILE A 34 25.00 14.86 28.15
C ILE A 34 24.31 14.20 26.94
N LEU A 35 23.35 14.88 26.34
CA LEU A 35 22.70 14.40 25.11
C LEU A 35 23.65 14.41 23.92
N ASP A 36 24.55 15.40 23.82
CA ASP A 36 25.61 15.43 22.81
C ASP A 36 26.59 14.26 22.99
N GLU A 37 27.04 14.02 24.23
CA GLU A 37 27.91 12.88 24.56
C GLU A 37 27.23 11.53 24.27
N ALA A 38 25.92 11.41 24.52
CA ALA A 38 25.14 10.23 24.18
C ALA A 38 25.15 9.95 22.66
N ILE A 39 25.12 10.99 21.82
CA ILE A 39 25.24 10.83 20.36
C ILE A 39 26.67 10.46 19.95
N ILE A 40 27.70 11.00 20.61
CA ILE A 40 29.11 10.63 20.38
C ILE A 40 29.30 9.13 20.68
N ILE A 41 28.85 8.67 21.85
CA ILE A 41 28.88 7.25 22.23
C ILE A 41 28.10 6.40 21.24
N ALA A 42 26.96 6.90 20.72
CA ALA A 42 26.20 6.18 19.72
C ALA A 42 26.98 6.02 18.39
N TYR A 43 27.72 7.04 17.97
CA TYR A 43 28.60 6.97 16.80
C TYR A 43 29.77 6.01 16.98
N GLU A 44 30.33 5.91 18.19
CA GLU A 44 31.41 4.97 18.52
C GLU A 44 30.98 3.50 18.43
N ASN A 45 29.69 3.21 18.66
CA ASN A 45 29.22 1.83 18.90
C ASN A 45 28.19 1.32 17.89
N PHE A 46 27.61 2.18 17.04
CA PHE A 46 26.53 1.78 16.14
C PHE A 46 26.69 2.37 14.73
N ALA A 47 26.10 1.69 13.75
CA ALA A 47 25.94 2.22 12.39
C ALA A 47 25.10 3.50 12.38
N GLU A 48 25.38 4.39 11.44
CA GLU A 48 24.78 5.74 11.37
C GLU A 48 23.24 5.74 11.30
N SER A 49 22.64 4.80 10.57
CA SER A 49 21.17 4.60 10.54
C SER A 49 20.58 4.28 11.92
N THR A 50 21.36 3.67 12.80
CA THR A 50 20.99 3.39 14.20
C THR A 50 21.20 4.62 15.09
N VAL A 51 22.23 5.43 14.84
CA VAL A 51 22.46 6.71 15.53
C VAL A 51 21.29 7.66 15.32
N TYR A 52 20.78 7.79 14.08
CA TYR A 52 19.58 8.59 13.80
C TYR A 52 18.34 8.10 14.56
N ARG A 53 18.20 6.78 14.73
CA ARG A 53 17.10 6.21 15.53
C ARG A 53 17.27 6.52 17.00
N ILE A 54 18.48 6.42 17.54
CA ILE A 54 18.80 6.79 18.93
C ILE A 54 18.52 8.27 19.17
N TYR A 55 18.85 9.15 18.22
CA TYR A 55 18.50 10.58 18.29
C TYR A 55 16.99 10.83 18.35
N SER A 56 16.23 10.19 17.47
CA SER A 56 14.76 10.28 17.50
C SER A 56 14.17 9.75 18.81
N ASP A 57 14.81 8.73 19.39
CA ASP A 57 14.44 8.13 20.69
C ASP A 57 14.74 9.07 21.85
N LEU A 58 15.89 9.75 21.81
CA LEU A 58 16.27 10.78 22.79
C LEU A 58 15.30 11.97 22.76
N ILE A 59 14.92 12.48 21.60
CA ILE A 59 13.91 13.55 21.50
C ILE A 59 12.57 13.10 22.11
N SER A 60 12.15 11.88 21.78
CA SER A 60 10.90 11.32 22.29
C SER A 60 10.94 11.15 23.81
N PHE A 61 12.08 10.71 24.34
CA PHE A 61 12.33 10.57 25.77
C PHE A 61 12.35 11.92 26.48
N CYS A 62 13.11 12.90 25.98
CA CYS A 62 13.15 14.27 26.52
C CYS A 62 11.76 14.92 26.53
N SER A 63 10.98 14.74 25.46
CA SER A 63 9.58 15.22 25.40
C SER A 63 8.69 14.54 26.44
N PHE A 64 8.84 13.23 26.64
CA PHE A 64 8.09 12.48 27.63
C PHE A 64 8.44 12.90 29.07
N MET A 65 9.73 13.00 29.39
CA MET A 65 10.21 13.37 30.73
C MET A 65 9.87 14.82 31.08
N SER A 66 9.97 15.72 30.11
CA SER A 66 9.59 17.12 30.29
C SER A 66 8.08 17.29 30.52
N LYS A 67 7.22 16.55 29.79
CA LYS A 67 5.77 16.52 30.03
C LYS A 67 5.39 16.01 31.42
N ARG A 68 6.28 15.24 32.06
CA ARG A 68 6.10 14.70 33.42
C ARG A 68 6.80 15.55 34.48
N ASN A 69 7.31 16.73 34.13
CA ASN A 69 8.06 17.63 35.02
C ASN A 69 9.32 16.99 35.65
N MET A 70 9.87 15.93 35.03
CA MET A 70 11.09 15.28 35.49
C MET A 70 12.35 15.92 34.89
N LEU A 71 12.21 16.56 33.72
CA LEU A 71 13.27 17.36 33.09
C LEU A 71 12.76 18.76 32.75
N PRO A 72 13.63 19.76 32.73
CA PRO A 72 13.25 21.14 32.40
C PRO A 72 12.66 21.27 30.99
N PRO A 73 11.68 22.16 30.75
CA PRO A 73 11.06 22.36 29.43
C PRO A 73 12.02 22.70 28.28
N TRP A 74 13.13 23.35 28.59
CA TRP A 74 14.13 23.72 27.58
C TRP A 74 14.90 22.51 27.01
N ILE A 75 14.86 21.34 27.68
CA ILE A 75 15.55 20.14 27.19
C ILE A 75 15.03 19.70 25.82
N VAL A 76 13.75 19.95 25.53
CA VAL A 76 13.09 19.58 24.26
C VAL A 76 13.62 20.39 23.06
N ARG A 77 14.29 21.52 23.32
CA ARG A 77 14.93 22.34 22.27
C ARG A 77 16.28 21.78 21.83
N TRP A 78 16.77 20.73 22.47
CA TRP A 78 18.02 20.09 22.09
C TRP A 78 17.95 19.57 20.66
N SER A 79 19.03 19.84 19.92
CA SER A 79 19.26 19.29 18.60
C SER A 79 20.74 19.00 18.43
N TYR A 80 21.07 17.85 17.87
CA TYR A 80 22.45 17.50 17.57
C TYR A 80 22.78 17.89 16.12
N PRO A 81 23.85 18.65 15.87
CA PRO A 81 24.30 18.96 14.53
C PRO A 81 24.97 17.72 13.93
N PHE A 82 24.17 16.81 13.39
CA PHE A 82 24.70 15.72 12.58
C PHE A 82 25.60 16.33 11.51
N LYS A 83 26.79 15.72 11.27
CA LYS A 83 27.50 15.95 10.02
C LYS A 83 26.44 15.85 8.95
N ARG A 84 26.26 16.93 8.18
CA ARG A 84 25.27 16.97 7.11
C ARG A 84 25.63 15.82 6.21
N ASN A 85 24.97 14.69 6.39
CA ASN A 85 25.05 13.65 5.41
C ASN A 85 24.61 14.28 4.11
N GLU A 86 25.34 13.92 3.07
CA GLU A 86 25.13 14.28 1.68
C GLU A 86 23.68 14.05 1.20
N ILE A 87 22.85 13.42 2.03
CA ILE A 87 21.39 13.28 1.98
C ILE A 87 20.64 14.62 1.82
N ASN A 88 21.21 15.76 2.23
CA ASN A 88 20.62 17.10 2.02
C ASN A 88 21.44 18.01 1.06
N LYS A 89 22.25 17.44 0.16
CA LYS A 89 22.64 18.16 -1.08
C LYS A 89 21.48 18.06 -2.07
N SER A 90 20.44 18.86 -1.87
CA SER A 90 19.77 19.40 -3.05
C SER A 90 20.72 20.41 -3.68
N LYS A 91 21.13 20.16 -4.93
CA LYS A 91 21.83 21.06 -5.85
C LYS A 91 23.35 21.24 -5.67
N GLN A 92 24.13 20.28 -6.13
CA GLN A 92 25.24 20.49 -7.09
C GLN A 92 25.95 19.17 -7.40
N ILE A 93 26.41 19.08 -8.64
CA ILE A 93 27.16 17.99 -9.28
C ILE A 93 28.37 17.55 -8.44
N GLY A 94 28.57 16.22 -8.32
CA GLY A 94 29.71 15.55 -7.66
C GLY A 94 29.37 15.06 -6.25
N SER A 95 29.41 13.78 -5.89
CA SER A 95 30.20 12.62 -6.33
C SER A 95 29.44 11.32 -6.01
N ILE A 96 29.63 10.28 -6.82
CA ILE A 96 28.68 9.17 -7.07
C ILE A 96 28.86 7.93 -6.17
N ASP A 97 29.80 7.91 -5.22
CA ASP A 97 30.38 6.63 -4.77
C ASP A 97 29.98 6.10 -3.37
N SER A 98 28.97 6.64 -2.69
CA SER A 98 28.67 6.25 -1.29
C SER A 98 27.20 5.91 -0.96
N LEU A 99 26.38 5.62 -1.97
CA LEU A 99 25.11 4.88 -1.82
C LEU A 99 25.12 3.73 -2.83
N SER A 100 24.52 2.58 -2.54
CA SER A 100 24.28 1.61 -3.61
C SER A 100 23.43 2.30 -4.69
N GLU A 101 23.82 2.25 -5.97
CA GLU A 101 23.08 2.87 -7.10
C GLU A 101 21.55 2.60 -7.05
N GLN A 102 21.16 1.50 -6.40
CA GLN A 102 19.79 1.03 -6.20
C GLN A 102 18.92 1.94 -5.32
N GLU A 103 19.49 2.69 -4.37
CA GLU A 103 18.74 3.60 -3.48
C GLU A 103 18.55 5.00 -4.08
N GLN A 104 19.33 5.34 -5.11
CA GLN A 104 19.28 6.66 -5.77
C GLN A 104 18.22 6.74 -6.87
N ILE A 105 17.92 5.63 -7.56
CA ILE A 105 16.98 5.62 -8.70
C ILE A 105 15.54 5.45 -8.20
N LYS A 106 14.91 6.55 -7.78
CA LYS A 106 13.54 6.56 -7.23
C LYS A 106 12.44 6.49 -8.29
N LEU A 107 12.74 6.83 -9.54
CA LEU A 107 11.86 6.64 -10.70
C LEU A 107 12.20 5.31 -11.40
N PRO A 108 11.22 4.64 -12.03
CA PRO A 108 11.51 3.46 -12.83
C PRO A 108 12.21 3.88 -14.13
N ASP A 109 13.10 3.02 -14.63
CA ASP A 109 13.64 3.15 -15.98
C ASP A 109 12.49 2.96 -16.98
N GLU A 110 12.36 3.86 -17.95
CA GLU A 110 11.31 3.81 -18.97
C GLU A 110 11.33 2.49 -19.75
N ARG A 111 12.54 1.96 -20.03
CA ARG A 111 12.72 0.67 -20.71
C ARG A 111 12.09 -0.48 -19.93
N VAL A 112 12.03 -0.40 -18.60
CA VAL A 112 11.35 -1.40 -17.77
C VAL A 112 9.83 -1.32 -17.96
N ILE A 113 9.28 -0.11 -18.07
CA ILE A 113 7.85 0.10 -18.30
C ILE A 113 7.47 -0.47 -19.66
N ASP A 114 8.21 -0.11 -20.70
CA ASP A 114 7.98 -0.59 -22.06
C ASP A 114 8.14 -2.10 -22.17
N PHE A 115 9.16 -2.66 -21.53
CA PHE A 115 9.42 -4.10 -21.53
C PHE A 115 8.31 -4.90 -20.86
N VAL A 116 7.94 -4.55 -19.61
CA VAL A 116 6.90 -5.28 -18.88
C VAL A 116 5.51 -4.99 -19.49
N GLY A 117 5.31 -3.79 -20.03
CA GLY A 117 4.14 -3.43 -20.83
C GLY A 117 4.02 -4.29 -22.08
N GLY A 118 5.12 -4.49 -22.80
CA GLY A 118 5.21 -5.39 -23.96
C GLY A 118 4.81 -6.82 -23.61
N ILE A 119 5.34 -7.36 -22.51
CA ILE A 119 4.96 -8.69 -21.99
C ILE A 119 3.47 -8.72 -21.63
N PHE A 120 2.93 -7.67 -21.01
CA PHE A 120 1.49 -7.62 -20.72
C PHE A 120 0.66 -7.64 -22.01
N THR A 121 1.05 -6.86 -23.02
CA THR A 121 0.33 -6.79 -24.30
C THR A 121 0.46 -8.04 -25.16
N SER A 122 1.52 -8.83 -24.99
CA SER A 122 1.75 -10.05 -25.78
C SER A 122 0.91 -11.25 -25.35
N GLU A 123 0.05 -11.11 -24.33
CA GLU A 123 -0.79 -12.19 -23.78
C GLU A 123 0.02 -13.43 -23.39
N PRO A 124 0.88 -13.33 -22.35
CA PRO A 124 1.83 -14.37 -22.04
C PRO A 124 1.11 -15.63 -21.55
N ILE A 125 1.63 -16.80 -21.93
CA ILE A 125 1.09 -18.10 -21.49
C ILE A 125 1.67 -18.48 -20.12
N ASN A 126 2.93 -18.10 -19.86
CA ASN A 126 3.60 -18.44 -18.61
C ASN A 126 2.90 -17.81 -17.40
N THR A 127 2.51 -18.64 -16.43
CA THR A 127 1.77 -18.24 -15.22
C THR A 127 2.46 -17.13 -14.43
N ARG A 128 3.80 -17.19 -14.34
CA ARG A 128 4.61 -16.21 -13.64
C ARG A 128 4.63 -14.88 -14.39
N ASP A 129 4.71 -14.89 -15.72
CA ASP A 129 4.62 -13.67 -16.53
C ASP A 129 3.23 -13.03 -16.46
N ILE A 130 2.15 -13.82 -16.51
CA ILE A 130 0.77 -13.34 -16.31
C ILE A 130 0.66 -12.65 -14.94
N PHE A 131 1.16 -13.29 -13.88
CA PHE A 131 1.11 -12.77 -12.52
C PHE A 131 1.87 -11.44 -12.39
N ILE A 132 3.12 -11.40 -12.86
CA ILE A 132 4.01 -10.25 -12.71
C ILE A 132 3.54 -9.07 -13.56
N SER A 133 3.24 -9.30 -14.83
CA SER A 133 2.80 -8.24 -15.75
C SER A 133 1.46 -7.65 -15.33
N SER A 134 0.50 -8.47 -14.87
CA SER A 134 -0.80 -7.99 -14.39
C SER A 134 -0.67 -7.14 -13.12
N ILE A 135 0.15 -7.56 -12.16
CA ILE A 135 0.40 -6.76 -10.95
C ILE A 135 1.13 -5.45 -11.28
N PHE A 136 2.10 -5.50 -12.19
CA PHE A 136 2.80 -4.31 -12.67
C PHE A 136 1.84 -3.31 -13.33
N ALA A 137 0.93 -3.80 -14.19
CA ALA A 137 -0.12 -3.00 -14.81
C ALA A 137 -1.06 -2.35 -13.77
N LEU A 138 -1.49 -3.09 -12.73
CA LEU A 138 -2.31 -2.53 -11.65
C LEU A 138 -1.57 -1.45 -10.86
N LEU A 139 -0.26 -1.62 -10.61
CA LEU A 139 0.56 -0.61 -9.96
C LEU A 139 0.64 0.67 -10.80
N LEU A 140 0.67 0.57 -12.14
CA LEU A 140 0.65 1.71 -13.06
C LEU A 140 -0.72 2.41 -13.13
N CYS A 141 -1.82 1.68 -12.88
CA CYS A 141 -3.17 2.25 -12.95
C CYS A 141 -3.48 3.22 -11.80
N ALA A 142 -2.94 2.97 -10.60
CA ALA A 142 -3.10 3.87 -9.45
C ALA A 142 -1.96 3.70 -8.45
N PRO A 143 -1.54 4.79 -7.76
CA PRO A 143 -0.43 4.80 -6.82
C PRO A 143 -0.70 3.88 -5.62
N SER A 144 -0.20 2.65 -5.73
CA SER A 144 -0.44 1.58 -4.76
C SER A 144 0.84 1.04 -4.17
N ARG A 145 0.77 0.64 -2.89
CA ARG A 145 1.80 -0.25 -2.36
C ARG A 145 1.55 -1.64 -2.94
N ILE A 146 2.62 -2.36 -3.22
CA ILE A 146 2.51 -3.77 -3.61
C ILE A 146 1.73 -4.60 -2.57
N THR A 147 1.86 -4.28 -1.28
CA THR A 147 1.08 -4.94 -0.22
C THR A 147 -0.41 -4.69 -0.31
N GLU A 148 -0.85 -3.53 -0.81
CA GLU A 148 -2.28 -3.24 -1.03
C GLU A 148 -2.82 -4.07 -2.19
N ILE A 149 -2.02 -4.26 -3.25
CA ILE A 149 -2.37 -5.14 -4.38
C ILE A 149 -2.47 -6.61 -3.93
N MET A 150 -1.54 -7.08 -3.10
CA MET A 150 -1.54 -8.44 -2.51
C MET A 150 -2.75 -8.75 -1.63
N LEU A 151 -3.51 -7.72 -1.24
CA LEU A 151 -4.70 -7.82 -0.39
C LEU A 151 -5.98 -7.43 -1.13
N LEU A 152 -5.95 -7.29 -2.46
CA LEU A 152 -7.16 -7.02 -3.25
C LEU A 152 -8.13 -8.19 -3.13
N GLU A 153 -9.41 -7.85 -3.00
CA GLU A 153 -10.47 -8.84 -3.01
C GLU A 153 -10.89 -9.21 -4.45
N ASP A 154 -11.50 -10.37 -4.64
CA ASP A 154 -12.01 -10.83 -5.94
C ASP A 154 -13.08 -9.88 -6.48
N ASP A 155 -13.93 -9.33 -5.61
CA ASP A 155 -14.97 -8.34 -5.94
C ASP A 155 -14.47 -6.89 -5.76
N CYS A 156 -13.16 -6.65 -5.94
CA CYS A 156 -12.57 -5.32 -5.76
C CYS A 156 -13.04 -4.26 -6.75
N GLU A 157 -13.61 -4.64 -7.90
CA GLU A 157 -14.05 -3.69 -8.92
C GLU A 157 -15.30 -2.91 -8.46
N VAL A 158 -15.24 -1.58 -8.52
CA VAL A 158 -16.33 -0.68 -8.13
C VAL A 158 -16.63 0.29 -9.26
N VAL A 159 -17.91 0.46 -9.58
CA VAL A 159 -18.37 1.48 -10.53
C VAL A 159 -19.40 2.37 -9.85
N VAL A 160 -19.11 3.68 -9.78
CA VAL A 160 -20.00 4.68 -9.17
C VAL A 160 -20.17 5.85 -10.13
N LYS A 161 -21.40 6.36 -10.28
CA LYS A 161 -21.66 7.57 -11.07
C LYS A 161 -21.21 8.81 -10.31
N ASP A 162 -20.47 9.70 -10.96
CA ASP A 162 -20.12 11.00 -10.40
C ASP A 162 -21.31 11.97 -10.40
N MET A 163 -21.10 13.20 -9.90
CA MET A 163 -22.14 14.24 -9.83
C MET A 163 -22.71 14.61 -11.21
N LYS A 164 -22.00 14.31 -12.30
CA LYS A 164 -22.44 14.53 -13.69
C LYS A 164 -23.09 13.29 -14.30
N GLY A 165 -23.30 12.24 -13.50
CA GLY A 165 -23.87 10.96 -13.95
C GLY A 165 -22.89 10.06 -14.70
N ILE A 166 -21.60 10.41 -14.79
CA ILE A 166 -20.60 9.66 -15.56
C ILE A 166 -20.10 8.48 -14.70
N PRO A 167 -20.12 7.24 -15.20
CA PRO A 167 -19.61 6.09 -14.45
C PRO A 167 -18.09 6.18 -14.27
N ARG A 168 -17.64 6.11 -13.02
CA ARG A 168 -16.23 6.07 -12.64
C ARG A 168 -15.88 4.70 -12.10
N TYR A 169 -14.81 4.14 -12.64
CA TYR A 169 -14.29 2.83 -12.26
C TYR A 169 -13.17 2.98 -11.22
N GLY A 170 -13.18 2.13 -10.20
CA GLY A 170 -12.19 2.11 -9.15
C GLY A 170 -11.96 0.71 -8.59
N LEU A 171 -10.86 0.56 -7.86
CA LEU A 171 -10.50 -0.67 -7.16
C LEU A 171 -10.61 -0.45 -5.65
N ARG A 172 -11.46 -1.25 -4.99
CA ARG A 172 -11.61 -1.29 -3.54
C ARG A 172 -10.46 -2.09 -2.92
N PHE A 173 -9.79 -1.50 -1.96
CA PHE A 173 -8.66 -2.09 -1.25
C PHE A 173 -8.80 -1.84 0.25
N TYR A 174 -8.16 -2.70 1.05
CA TYR A 174 -8.09 -2.53 2.49
C TYR A 174 -6.82 -1.76 2.89
N SER A 175 -6.98 -0.60 3.54
CA SER A 175 -5.86 0.25 3.94
C SER A 175 -5.19 -0.25 5.21
N LEU A 176 -3.92 -0.65 5.10
CA LEU A 176 -3.07 -1.07 6.22
C LEU A 176 -2.77 0.06 7.23
N LYS A 177 -3.01 1.34 6.88
CA LYS A 177 -2.80 2.49 7.77
C LYS A 177 -4.03 2.83 8.64
N GLY A 178 -5.01 1.92 8.74
CA GLY A 178 -6.14 2.04 9.67
C GLY A 178 -7.36 2.79 9.13
N TYR A 179 -7.48 2.96 7.81
CA TYR A 179 -8.63 3.62 7.17
C TYR A 179 -9.74 2.65 6.73
N GLY A 180 -9.59 1.34 6.98
CA GLY A 180 -10.53 0.33 6.50
C GLY A 180 -10.53 0.22 4.97
N TYR A 181 -11.68 -0.11 4.38
CA TYR A 181 -11.85 -0.17 2.93
C TYR A 181 -11.85 1.23 2.32
N ASN A 182 -11.10 1.40 1.23
CA ASN A 182 -11.06 2.62 0.44
C ASN A 182 -11.05 2.25 -1.05
N THR A 183 -11.45 3.16 -1.93
CA THR A 183 -11.49 2.97 -3.38
C THR A 183 -10.44 3.83 -4.05
N LYS A 184 -9.59 3.22 -4.89
CA LYS A 184 -8.72 3.96 -5.80
C LYS A 184 -9.40 4.11 -7.14
N TRP A 185 -9.76 5.33 -7.48
CA TRP A 185 -10.29 5.66 -8.79
C TRP A 185 -9.18 5.55 -9.84
N ILE A 186 -9.49 4.85 -10.92
CA ILE A 186 -8.58 4.59 -12.03
C ILE A 186 -8.85 5.63 -13.12
N PRO A 187 -7.82 6.29 -13.67
CA PRO A 187 -7.98 7.19 -14.81
C PRO A 187 -8.66 6.47 -15.97
N GLU A 188 -9.55 7.17 -16.68
CA GLU A 188 -10.38 6.59 -17.74
C GLU A 188 -9.58 5.85 -18.82
N SER A 189 -8.43 6.41 -19.22
CA SER A 189 -7.49 5.80 -20.17
C SER A 189 -6.86 4.49 -19.68
N MET A 190 -6.77 4.29 -18.37
CA MET A 190 -6.17 3.10 -17.75
C MET A 190 -7.21 2.04 -17.36
N VAL A 191 -8.52 2.34 -17.47
CA VAL A 191 -9.60 1.40 -17.12
C VAL A 191 -9.50 0.07 -17.89
N PRO A 192 -9.27 0.05 -19.23
CA PRO A 192 -9.15 -1.21 -19.96
C PRO A 192 -8.00 -2.07 -19.43
N ILE A 193 -6.85 -1.45 -19.14
CA ILE A 193 -5.65 -2.13 -18.61
C ILE A 193 -5.93 -2.73 -17.23
N ALA A 194 -6.57 -1.96 -16.34
CA ALA A 194 -6.92 -2.42 -15.01
C ALA A 194 -7.87 -3.63 -15.07
N LYS A 195 -8.93 -3.54 -15.90
CA LYS A 195 -9.89 -4.65 -16.06
C LYS A 195 -9.23 -5.91 -16.61
N GLU A 196 -8.39 -5.77 -17.62
CA GLU A 196 -7.69 -6.91 -18.22
C GLU A 196 -6.75 -7.58 -17.21
N ALA A 197 -5.99 -6.80 -16.44
CA ALA A 197 -5.14 -7.32 -15.38
C ALA A 197 -5.95 -8.07 -14.31
N ILE A 198 -7.11 -7.55 -13.88
CA ILE A 198 -7.99 -8.23 -12.93
C ILE A 198 -8.53 -9.53 -13.52
N VAL A 199 -9.01 -9.54 -14.76
CA VAL A 199 -9.52 -10.74 -15.44
C VAL A 199 -8.45 -11.82 -15.52
N ARG A 200 -7.23 -11.47 -15.91
CA ARG A 200 -6.10 -12.41 -15.98
C ARG A 200 -5.75 -12.99 -14.61
N LEU A 201 -5.70 -12.14 -13.58
CA LEU A 201 -5.45 -12.59 -12.21
C LEU A 201 -6.57 -13.50 -11.72
N ARG A 202 -7.85 -13.18 -11.96
CA ARG A 202 -8.99 -14.05 -11.60
C ARG A 202 -8.90 -15.43 -12.25
N LYS A 203 -8.55 -15.49 -13.53
CA LYS A 203 -8.34 -16.76 -14.26
C LYS A 203 -7.19 -17.54 -13.64
N LEU A 204 -6.06 -16.89 -13.42
CA LEU A 204 -4.86 -17.49 -12.85
C LEU A 204 -5.13 -18.06 -11.45
N THR A 205 -5.81 -17.31 -10.58
CA THR A 205 -6.02 -17.68 -9.16
C THR A 205 -7.26 -18.51 -8.90
N ASN A 206 -7.99 -18.90 -9.94
CA ASN A 206 -9.29 -19.57 -9.82
C ASN A 206 -9.25 -20.81 -8.91
N ASN A 207 -8.39 -21.79 -9.21
CA ASN A 207 -8.33 -23.05 -8.46
C ASN A 207 -8.00 -22.83 -6.97
N ALA A 208 -7.05 -21.94 -6.67
CA ALA A 208 -6.69 -21.59 -5.30
C ALA A 208 -7.85 -20.95 -4.53
N ARG A 209 -8.70 -20.18 -5.19
CA ARG A 209 -9.91 -19.59 -4.59
C ARG A 209 -11.00 -20.62 -4.39
N VAL A 210 -11.18 -21.56 -5.33
CA VAL A 210 -12.08 -22.71 -5.14
C VAL A 210 -11.69 -23.51 -3.89
N VAL A 211 -10.42 -23.90 -3.77
CA VAL A 211 -9.90 -24.61 -2.58
C VAL A 211 -10.17 -23.81 -1.31
N SER A 212 -9.89 -22.49 -1.33
CA SER A 212 -10.13 -21.62 -0.17
C SER A 212 -11.59 -21.56 0.22
N ASN A 213 -12.49 -21.46 -0.77
CA ASN A 213 -13.92 -21.40 -0.55
C ASN A 213 -14.45 -22.70 0.06
N LEU A 214 -14.02 -23.86 -0.46
CA LEU A 214 -14.40 -25.16 0.08
C LEU A 214 -13.91 -25.32 1.52
N LEU A 215 -12.64 -25.02 1.78
CA LEU A 215 -12.07 -25.13 3.13
C LEU A 215 -12.68 -24.15 4.14
N GLN A 216 -13.22 -23.02 3.70
CA GLN A 216 -13.89 -22.05 4.55
C GLN A 216 -15.37 -22.38 4.76
N SER A 217 -16.05 -22.88 3.74
CA SER A 217 -17.48 -23.24 3.79
C SER A 217 -17.73 -24.57 4.50
N GLY A 218 -16.72 -25.46 4.55
CA GLY A 218 -16.78 -26.70 5.29
C GLY A 218 -17.22 -27.90 4.45
N GLU A 219 -17.24 -29.07 5.11
CA GLU A 219 -17.51 -30.36 4.47
C GLU A 219 -18.95 -30.44 3.94
N ASP A 220 -19.93 -29.99 4.72
CA ASP A 220 -21.35 -30.10 4.35
C ASP A 220 -21.67 -29.29 3.08
N TYR A 221 -20.98 -28.17 2.88
CA TYR A 221 -21.10 -27.37 1.66
C TYR A 221 -20.68 -28.17 0.42
N LEU A 222 -19.62 -28.98 0.52
CA LEU A 222 -19.16 -29.81 -0.60
C LEU A 222 -20.25 -30.80 -1.04
N TYR A 223 -20.89 -31.47 -0.09
CA TYR A 223 -21.97 -32.43 -0.36
C TYR A 223 -23.20 -31.76 -0.96
N SER A 224 -23.64 -30.67 -0.34
CA SER A 224 -24.80 -29.91 -0.80
C SER A 224 -24.59 -29.33 -2.20
N TRP A 225 -23.41 -28.76 -2.48
CA TRP A 225 -23.08 -28.18 -3.79
C TRP A 225 -23.03 -29.22 -4.90
N LEU A 226 -22.46 -30.38 -4.63
CA LEU A 226 -22.43 -31.48 -5.59
C LEU A 226 -23.80 -32.15 -5.75
N ASN A 227 -24.67 -32.04 -4.74
CA ASN A 227 -25.91 -32.80 -4.58
C ASN A 227 -25.62 -34.31 -4.54
N LYS A 228 -24.67 -34.71 -3.70
CA LYS A 228 -24.19 -36.09 -3.55
C LYS A 228 -23.86 -36.41 -2.09
N SER A 229 -24.03 -37.68 -1.70
CA SER A 229 -23.68 -38.18 -0.37
C SER A 229 -22.16 -38.40 -0.21
N ALA A 230 -21.70 -38.50 1.03
CA ALA A 230 -20.27 -38.54 1.38
C ALA A 230 -19.47 -39.68 0.71
N PHE A 231 -20.11 -40.83 0.47
CA PHE A 231 -19.45 -42.03 -0.06
C PHE A 231 -19.68 -42.26 -1.55
N GLU A 232 -20.42 -41.37 -2.22
CA GLU A 232 -20.53 -41.40 -3.67
C GLU A 232 -19.18 -41.10 -4.34
N ILE A 233 -19.01 -41.64 -5.54
CA ILE A 233 -17.79 -41.48 -6.33
C ILE A 233 -17.70 -40.04 -6.82
N LEU A 234 -16.54 -39.42 -6.57
CA LEU A 234 -16.15 -38.15 -7.15
C LEU A 234 -15.68 -38.38 -8.59
N THR A 235 -16.15 -37.55 -9.51
CA THR A 235 -15.74 -37.57 -10.92
C THR A 235 -15.03 -36.26 -11.30
N ILE A 236 -14.34 -36.26 -12.44
CA ILE A 236 -13.77 -35.03 -13.02
C ILE A 236 -14.86 -33.99 -13.32
N LYS A 237 -16.07 -34.43 -13.69
CA LYS A 237 -17.22 -33.53 -13.90
C LYS A 237 -17.64 -32.84 -12.60
N ASP A 238 -17.55 -33.53 -11.47
CA ASP A 238 -17.83 -32.94 -10.15
C ASP A 238 -16.77 -31.89 -9.78
N LEU A 239 -15.49 -32.16 -10.04
CA LEU A 239 -14.41 -31.17 -9.84
C LEU A 239 -14.63 -29.93 -10.71
N ASN A 240 -15.01 -30.10 -11.97
CA ASN A 240 -15.36 -28.98 -12.85
C ASN A 240 -16.59 -28.21 -12.34
N LYS A 241 -17.61 -28.91 -11.78
CA LYS A 241 -18.80 -28.30 -11.17
C LYS A 241 -18.47 -27.50 -9.90
N LEU A 242 -17.43 -27.88 -9.17
CA LEU A 242 -16.88 -27.10 -8.06
C LEU A 242 -16.10 -25.86 -8.53
N GLY A 243 -15.78 -25.79 -9.82
CA GLY A 243 -15.07 -24.67 -10.44
C GLY A 243 -13.57 -24.93 -10.66
N PHE A 244 -13.07 -26.16 -10.46
CA PHE A 244 -11.68 -26.46 -10.80
C PHE A 244 -11.47 -26.45 -12.32
N VAL A 245 -10.38 -25.82 -12.75
CA VAL A 245 -9.86 -25.87 -14.12
C VAL A 245 -8.65 -26.80 -14.12
N ILE A 246 -8.80 -27.98 -14.72
CA ILE A 246 -7.78 -29.03 -14.70
C ILE A 246 -7.04 -29.03 -16.04
N ASN A 247 -5.80 -28.55 -16.04
CA ASN A 247 -4.83 -28.78 -17.12
C ASN A 247 -3.79 -29.78 -16.61
N LYS A 248 -3.62 -30.92 -17.31
CA LYS A 248 -2.70 -31.98 -16.90
C LYS A 248 -1.23 -31.69 -17.18
N GLU A 249 -0.91 -30.71 -18.03
CA GLU A 249 0.46 -30.48 -18.49
C GLU A 249 1.36 -29.82 -17.43
N ASP A 250 0.79 -29.05 -16.50
CA ASP A 250 1.53 -28.19 -15.55
C ASP A 250 1.16 -28.46 -14.07
N ILE A 251 0.68 -29.67 -13.75
CA ILE A 251 0.32 -30.07 -12.39
C ILE A 251 1.40 -30.91 -11.71
N SER A 252 1.38 -30.91 -10.39
CA SER A 252 2.28 -31.74 -9.59
C SER A 252 1.99 -33.23 -9.80
N LYS A 253 3.03 -34.07 -9.81
CA LYS A 253 2.91 -35.53 -9.92
C LYS A 253 1.93 -36.14 -8.90
N GLU A 254 1.88 -35.60 -7.70
CA GLU A 254 0.93 -36.06 -6.67
C GLU A 254 -0.52 -35.78 -7.08
N ASN A 255 -0.81 -34.59 -7.62
CA ASN A 255 -2.14 -34.26 -8.12
C ASN A 255 -2.49 -35.09 -9.38
N GLU A 256 -1.53 -35.38 -10.26
CA GLU A 256 -1.75 -36.27 -11.41
C GLU A 256 -2.18 -37.69 -10.99
N ILE A 257 -1.52 -38.26 -9.98
CA ILE A 257 -1.87 -39.57 -9.41
C ILE A 257 -3.25 -39.52 -8.76
N PHE A 258 -3.54 -38.45 -8.01
CA PHE A 258 -4.86 -38.25 -7.41
C PHE A 258 -5.95 -38.15 -8.49
N LEU A 259 -5.75 -37.37 -9.55
CA LEU A 259 -6.69 -37.21 -10.65
C LEU A 259 -6.89 -38.53 -11.42
N SER A 260 -5.83 -39.30 -11.65
CA SER A 260 -5.94 -40.64 -12.22
C SER A 260 -6.79 -41.58 -11.37
N SER A 261 -6.75 -41.42 -10.04
CA SER A 261 -7.57 -42.20 -9.10
C SER A 261 -9.04 -41.75 -9.07
N VAL A 262 -9.30 -40.47 -9.35
CA VAL A 262 -10.65 -39.92 -9.57
C VAL A 262 -11.22 -40.46 -10.88
N GLU A 263 -10.41 -40.52 -11.94
CA GLU A 263 -10.80 -41.05 -13.25
C GLU A 263 -11.11 -42.55 -13.21
N SER A 264 -10.40 -43.33 -12.39
CA SER A 264 -10.69 -44.75 -12.18
C SER A 264 -11.90 -45.01 -11.26
N GLY A 265 -12.51 -43.96 -10.69
CA GLY A 265 -13.72 -44.08 -9.88
C GLY A 265 -13.49 -44.62 -8.46
N VAL A 266 -12.26 -44.52 -7.94
CA VAL A 266 -11.89 -45.07 -6.62
C VAL A 266 -12.09 -44.05 -5.50
N ILE A 267 -12.12 -42.75 -5.82
CA ILE A 267 -12.18 -41.67 -4.84
C ILE A 267 -13.63 -41.29 -4.54
N SER A 268 -14.02 -41.37 -3.27
CA SER A 268 -15.29 -40.81 -2.78
C SER A 268 -15.19 -39.32 -2.46
N ILE A 269 -16.32 -38.63 -2.33
CA ILE A 269 -16.33 -37.20 -1.97
C ILE A 269 -15.72 -36.96 -0.58
N LYS A 270 -16.00 -37.84 0.40
CA LYS A 270 -15.36 -37.80 1.73
C LYS A 270 -13.84 -37.94 1.61
N ALA A 271 -13.36 -38.85 0.76
CA ALA A 271 -11.92 -39.04 0.56
C ALA A 271 -11.27 -37.78 -0.04
N PHE A 272 -11.93 -37.11 -0.98
CA PHE A 272 -11.48 -35.82 -1.50
C PHE A 272 -11.42 -34.72 -0.42
N TRP A 273 -12.44 -34.63 0.43
CA TRP A 273 -12.42 -33.67 1.54
C TRP A 273 -11.25 -33.92 2.51
N VAL A 274 -11.03 -35.19 2.89
CA VAL A 274 -9.89 -35.59 3.73
C VAL A 274 -8.56 -35.26 3.05
N TYR A 275 -8.46 -35.44 1.73
CA TYR A 275 -7.29 -35.06 0.94
C TYR A 275 -7.00 -33.55 1.04
N LEU A 276 -8.02 -32.68 0.89
CA LEU A 276 -7.86 -31.23 1.05
C LEU A 276 -7.42 -30.84 2.47
N LEU A 277 -7.98 -31.48 3.51
CA LEU A 277 -7.58 -31.23 4.90
C LEU A 277 -6.13 -31.64 5.18
N ARG A 278 -5.68 -32.75 4.62
CA ARG A 278 -4.29 -33.21 4.72
C ARG A 278 -3.35 -32.17 4.11
N LYS A 279 -3.61 -31.75 2.87
CA LYS A 279 -2.84 -30.71 2.16
C LYS A 279 -2.76 -29.40 2.94
N LYS A 280 -3.89 -28.93 3.50
CA LYS A 280 -3.93 -27.73 4.35
C LYS A 280 -3.04 -27.87 5.58
N SER A 281 -2.99 -29.05 6.19
CA SER A 281 -2.22 -29.31 7.40
C SER A 281 -0.72 -29.38 7.12
N GLU A 282 -0.32 -30.04 6.04
CA GLU A 282 1.07 -30.08 5.56
C GLU A 282 1.60 -28.67 5.24
N LEU A 283 0.76 -27.82 4.64
CA LEU A 283 1.14 -26.43 4.37
C LEU A 283 1.39 -25.65 5.66
N LYS A 284 0.54 -25.79 6.69
CA LYS A 284 0.73 -25.13 7.98
C LYS A 284 2.04 -25.53 8.67
N ALA A 285 2.46 -26.78 8.51
CA ALA A 285 3.71 -27.28 9.08
C ALA A 285 4.95 -26.72 8.36
N THR A 286 4.82 -26.33 7.09
CA THR A 286 5.96 -25.98 6.23
C THR A 286 6.05 -24.50 5.86
N SER A 287 5.01 -23.70 6.10
CA SER A 287 4.93 -22.30 5.65
C SER A 287 4.78 -21.30 6.80
N GLU A 288 5.64 -20.28 6.81
CA GLU A 288 5.53 -19.11 7.70
C GLU A 288 4.52 -18.05 7.19
N ARG A 289 3.81 -18.31 6.07
CA ARG A 289 2.87 -17.35 5.48
C ARG A 289 1.60 -17.22 6.35
N ASP A 290 1.05 -16.00 6.45
CA ASP A 290 -0.15 -15.70 7.25
C ASP A 290 -1.34 -16.56 6.78
N ASN A 291 -1.81 -17.43 7.68
CA ASN A 291 -2.84 -18.44 7.45
C ASN A 291 -4.26 -17.88 7.37
N ARG A 292 -4.45 -16.55 7.39
CA ARG A 292 -5.73 -15.89 7.11
C ARG A 292 -6.03 -15.89 5.61
N ILE A 293 -6.13 -17.10 5.06
CA ILE A 293 -6.57 -17.34 3.69
C ILE A 293 -8.07 -17.07 3.66
N THR A 294 -8.48 -16.13 2.82
CA THR A 294 -9.90 -15.87 2.56
C THR A 294 -10.14 -16.16 1.08
N HIS A 295 -11.23 -16.85 0.74
CA HIS A 295 -11.63 -17.07 -0.65
C HIS A 295 -11.80 -15.76 -1.42
N ARG A 296 -12.03 -14.66 -0.68
CA ARG A 296 -12.14 -13.31 -1.19
C ARG A 296 -10.82 -12.76 -1.70
N ASN A 297 -9.65 -13.28 -1.33
CA ASN A 297 -8.39 -12.73 -1.82
C ASN A 297 -8.21 -13.03 -3.32
N LEU A 298 -8.13 -11.99 -4.15
CA LEU A 298 -7.85 -12.10 -5.58
C LEU A 298 -6.51 -12.78 -5.85
N LEU A 299 -5.52 -12.56 -4.98
CA LEU A 299 -4.16 -13.10 -5.09
C LEU A 299 -3.92 -14.34 -4.20
N ALA A 300 -4.96 -15.15 -3.99
CA ALA A 300 -4.77 -16.53 -3.54
C ALA A 300 -4.18 -17.36 -4.69
N ILE A 301 -2.98 -17.91 -4.53
CA ILE A 301 -2.30 -18.73 -5.54
C ILE A 301 -2.22 -20.18 -5.09
N ASN A 302 -2.05 -21.09 -6.05
CA ASN A 302 -1.80 -22.49 -5.75
C ASN A 302 -0.33 -22.72 -5.37
N LYS A 303 -0.05 -23.79 -4.62
CA LYS A 303 1.33 -24.14 -4.26
C LYS A 303 2.13 -24.47 -5.51
N ASP A 304 3.34 -23.90 -5.56
CA ASP A 304 4.26 -23.98 -6.71
C ASP A 304 3.71 -23.41 -8.03
N GLN A 305 2.58 -22.68 -8.04
CA GLN A 305 1.98 -22.12 -9.27
C GLN A 305 2.89 -21.15 -10.05
N LEU A 306 3.75 -20.43 -9.33
CA LEU A 306 4.71 -19.48 -9.90
C LEU A 306 6.12 -20.10 -10.03
N ASN A 307 6.26 -21.40 -9.79
CA ASN A 307 7.53 -22.12 -9.90
C ASN A 307 7.76 -22.49 -11.37
N SER A 308 9.00 -22.38 -11.85
CA SER A 308 9.34 -22.70 -13.23
C SER A 308 9.76 -24.16 -13.44
N ILE A 309 9.92 -24.94 -12.36
CA ILE A 309 10.44 -26.31 -12.40
C ILE A 309 9.39 -27.29 -11.86
N LYS A 310 8.72 -26.92 -10.77
CA LYS A 310 7.72 -27.77 -10.14
C LYS A 310 6.35 -27.54 -10.75
N GLY A 311 5.62 -28.61 -11.03
CA GLY A 311 4.20 -28.54 -11.39
C GLY A 311 3.35 -27.99 -10.24
N THR A 312 2.25 -27.35 -10.61
CA THR A 312 1.31 -26.68 -9.69
C THR A 312 0.54 -27.69 -8.85
N ASP A 313 0.42 -27.45 -7.55
CA ASP A 313 -0.51 -28.18 -6.69
C ASP A 313 -1.85 -27.44 -6.61
N ILE A 314 -2.78 -27.81 -7.50
CA ILE A 314 -4.09 -27.16 -7.68
C ILE A 314 -5.03 -27.33 -6.48
N PHE A 315 -4.71 -28.25 -5.56
CA PHE A 315 -5.51 -28.55 -4.37
C PHE A 315 -4.97 -27.90 -3.09
N THR A 316 -3.87 -27.16 -3.18
CA THR A 316 -3.31 -26.39 -2.07
C THR A 316 -3.36 -24.90 -2.38
N SER A 317 -3.99 -24.11 -1.49
CA SER A 317 -4.11 -22.65 -1.64
C SER A 317 -3.25 -21.91 -0.62
N LEU A 318 -2.68 -20.78 -1.02
CA LEU A 318 -1.92 -19.85 -0.19
C LEU A 318 -2.12 -18.40 -0.67
N ASN A 319 -1.89 -17.43 0.20
CA ASN A 319 -1.85 -16.02 -0.22
C ASN A 319 -0.49 -15.71 -0.87
N ALA A 320 -0.51 -15.03 -2.02
CA ALA A 320 0.68 -14.43 -2.58
C ALA A 320 1.20 -13.33 -1.65
N ILE A 321 2.53 -13.16 -1.61
CA ILE A 321 3.20 -12.14 -0.82
C ILE A 321 3.98 -11.20 -1.73
N SER A 322 4.33 -10.01 -1.21
CA SER A 322 5.11 -9.04 -2.00
C SER A 322 6.44 -9.58 -2.51
N ASN A 323 7.01 -10.61 -1.87
CA ASN A 323 8.24 -11.25 -2.33
C ASN A 323 8.04 -12.11 -3.59
N ASP A 324 6.85 -12.69 -3.80
CA ASP A 324 6.54 -13.46 -5.02
C ASP A 324 6.65 -12.54 -6.25
N PHE A 325 6.27 -11.27 -6.11
CA PHE A 325 6.47 -10.24 -7.13
C PHE A 325 7.92 -9.71 -7.19
N ARG A 326 8.46 -9.24 -6.05
CA ARG A 326 9.78 -8.55 -6.03
C ARG A 326 10.94 -9.47 -6.41
N SER A 327 10.88 -10.74 -6.03
CA SER A 327 11.94 -11.71 -6.36
C SER A 327 12.10 -11.89 -7.87
N ASP A 328 11.06 -11.58 -8.65
CA ASP A 328 11.09 -11.72 -10.10
C ASP A 328 11.73 -10.57 -10.86
N PHE A 329 12.09 -9.50 -10.15
CA PHE A 329 12.92 -8.41 -10.65
C PHE A 329 14.33 -8.41 -10.02
N SER A 330 14.62 -9.40 -9.18
CA SER A 330 15.90 -9.52 -8.50
C SER A 330 16.95 -10.14 -9.43
N ILE A 331 18.16 -9.57 -9.44
CA ILE A 331 19.31 -10.11 -10.17
C ILE A 331 19.75 -11.47 -9.61
N ARG A 332 19.47 -11.73 -8.32
CA ARG A 332 19.77 -13.02 -7.68
C ARG A 332 18.89 -14.15 -8.22
N ASN A 333 17.73 -13.81 -8.77
CA ASN A 333 16.87 -14.80 -9.42
C ASN A 333 17.39 -15.03 -10.84
N VAL A 334 17.96 -16.21 -11.07
CA VAL A 334 18.52 -16.59 -12.37
C VAL A 334 17.46 -16.71 -13.47
N ASN A 335 16.21 -16.90 -13.08
CA ASN A 335 15.05 -17.01 -13.95
C ASN A 335 14.08 -15.84 -13.72
N ASN A 336 14.60 -14.63 -13.56
CA ASN A 336 13.80 -13.41 -13.40
C ASN A 336 13.13 -12.99 -14.73
N ILE A 337 12.17 -12.05 -14.68
CA ILE A 337 11.40 -11.65 -15.88
C ILE A 337 12.28 -11.14 -17.03
N PHE A 338 13.35 -10.41 -16.71
CA PHE A 338 14.28 -9.87 -17.70
C PHE A 338 15.07 -10.97 -18.41
N ARG A 339 15.51 -12.00 -17.67
CA ARG A 339 16.26 -13.14 -18.19
C ARG A 339 15.37 -14.10 -18.98
N ARG A 340 14.13 -14.32 -18.54
CA ARG A 340 13.14 -15.14 -19.27
C ARG A 340 12.87 -14.60 -20.68
N HIS A 341 12.92 -13.28 -20.85
CA HIS A 341 12.65 -12.59 -22.11
C HIS A 341 13.91 -11.93 -22.69
N ALA A 342 15.11 -12.42 -22.35
CA ALA A 342 16.38 -11.81 -22.79
C ALA A 342 16.62 -11.89 -24.31
N ASN A 343 15.90 -12.75 -25.04
CA ASN A 343 15.94 -12.82 -26.50
C ASN A 343 15.26 -11.62 -27.20
N SER A 344 14.69 -10.68 -26.44
CA SER A 344 13.88 -9.55 -26.94
C SER A 344 14.68 -8.28 -27.29
N ASN A 345 15.96 -8.37 -27.70
CA ASN A 345 16.80 -7.24 -28.16
C ASN A 345 17.03 -6.08 -27.16
N ILE A 346 16.77 -6.28 -25.87
CA ILE A 346 17.06 -5.30 -24.83
C ILE A 346 18.26 -5.80 -24.03
N ASP A 347 19.21 -4.92 -23.72
CA ASP A 347 20.29 -5.20 -22.75
C ASP A 347 19.68 -5.36 -21.34
N SER A 348 19.00 -6.49 -21.16
CA SER A 348 18.19 -6.83 -20.00
C SER A 348 19.05 -7.21 -18.79
N ALA A 349 20.36 -7.40 -19.00
CA ALA A 349 21.33 -7.73 -17.97
C ALA A 349 21.45 -6.64 -16.90
N ASN A 350 21.17 -5.39 -17.26
CA ASN A 350 21.33 -4.23 -16.39
C ASN A 350 20.01 -3.63 -15.89
N LEU A 351 18.85 -4.12 -16.35
CA LEU A 351 17.56 -3.61 -15.90
C LEU A 351 17.28 -4.01 -14.45
N ARG A 352 16.84 -3.04 -13.65
CA ARG A 352 16.48 -3.21 -12.25
C ARG A 352 15.14 -2.53 -11.97
N PHE A 353 14.34 -3.16 -11.14
CA PHE A 353 13.03 -2.62 -10.78
C PHE A 353 12.66 -2.89 -9.33
N HIS A 354 12.08 -1.87 -8.70
CA HIS A 354 11.48 -1.95 -7.38
C HIS A 354 10.03 -1.45 -7.44
N SER A 355 9.09 -2.23 -6.89
CA SER A 355 7.65 -1.88 -6.84
C SER A 355 7.31 -0.45 -6.38
N HIS A 356 8.14 0.20 -5.55
CA HIS A 356 7.89 1.57 -5.08
C HIS A 356 8.16 2.63 -6.17
N GLN A 357 8.98 2.32 -7.18
CA GLN A 357 9.33 3.25 -8.26
C GLN A 357 8.09 3.67 -9.05
N ILE A 358 7.16 2.76 -9.34
CA ILE A 358 5.90 3.12 -10.03
C ILE A 358 5.10 4.14 -9.22
N ARG A 359 5.04 3.99 -7.90
CA ARG A 359 4.34 4.96 -7.04
C ARG A 359 5.02 6.33 -7.08
N HIS A 360 6.35 6.38 -7.16
CA HIS A 360 7.09 7.63 -7.37
C HIS A 360 6.75 8.24 -8.74
N LEU A 361 6.76 7.44 -9.81
CA LEU A 361 6.39 7.87 -11.16
C LEU A 361 4.99 8.52 -11.20
N LEU A 362 3.97 7.82 -10.70
CA LEU A 362 2.60 8.31 -10.71
C LEU A 362 2.43 9.55 -9.84
N ASN A 363 3.14 9.64 -8.72
CA ASN A 363 3.13 10.85 -7.91
C ASN A 363 3.77 12.02 -8.65
N THR A 364 4.94 11.85 -9.26
CA THR A 364 5.59 12.89 -10.07
C THR A 364 4.72 13.33 -11.24
N MET A 365 4.06 12.40 -11.95
CA MET A 365 3.09 12.73 -13.00
C MET A 365 1.91 13.55 -12.46
N ALA A 366 1.39 13.19 -11.27
CA ALA A 366 0.33 13.96 -10.64
C ALA A 366 0.77 15.36 -10.18
N GLN A 367 2.01 15.51 -9.71
CA GLN A 367 2.58 16.83 -9.35
C GLN A 367 2.74 17.74 -10.58
N ARG A 368 3.04 17.16 -11.75
CA ARG A 368 3.07 17.87 -13.04
C ARG A 368 1.68 18.27 -13.55
N SER A 369 0.61 17.74 -12.94
CA SER A 369 -0.78 18.08 -13.29
C SER A 369 -1.33 19.17 -12.36
N ALA A 370 -2.50 19.74 -12.68
CA ALA A 370 -3.16 20.76 -11.86
C ALA A 370 -3.79 20.23 -10.55
N LEU A 371 -3.38 19.05 -10.05
CA LEU A 371 -3.93 18.44 -8.84
C LEU A 371 -3.32 19.06 -7.57
N SER A 372 -4.15 19.27 -6.55
CA SER A 372 -3.68 19.77 -5.25
C SER A 372 -2.98 18.69 -4.43
N GLN A 373 -2.12 19.09 -3.49
CA GLN A 373 -1.43 18.14 -2.60
C GLN A 373 -2.40 17.27 -1.78
N VAL A 374 -3.60 17.79 -1.45
CA VAL A 374 -4.65 17.04 -0.76
C VAL A 374 -5.22 15.95 -1.67
N GLN A 375 -5.51 16.29 -2.93
CA GLN A 375 -6.02 15.34 -3.93
C GLN A 375 -5.01 14.23 -4.22
N ILE A 376 -3.73 14.60 -4.36
CA ILE A 376 -2.63 13.64 -4.57
C ILE A 376 -2.49 12.71 -3.35
N ALA A 377 -2.56 13.25 -2.13
CA ALA A 377 -2.49 12.46 -0.90
C ALA A 377 -3.67 11.48 -0.80
N HIS A 378 -4.88 11.93 -1.11
CA HIS A 378 -6.09 11.12 -1.11
C HIS A 378 -6.00 9.99 -2.15
N TRP A 379 -5.70 10.31 -3.42
CA TRP A 379 -5.53 9.32 -4.49
C TRP A 379 -4.44 8.30 -4.18
N SER A 380 -3.37 8.75 -3.52
CA SER A 380 -2.24 7.92 -3.09
C SER A 380 -2.47 7.15 -1.78
N GLY A 381 -3.65 7.25 -1.15
CA GLY A 381 -3.96 6.59 0.12
C GLY A 381 -3.03 7.00 1.28
N ARG A 382 -2.57 8.26 1.32
CA ARG A 382 -1.67 8.78 2.35
C ARG A 382 -2.47 9.30 3.56
N ARG A 383 -1.87 9.15 4.75
CA ARG A 383 -2.42 9.69 6.01
C ARG A 383 -2.11 11.18 6.18
N ASN A 384 -0.91 11.60 5.76
CA ASN A 384 -0.44 12.97 5.89
C ASN A 384 -0.02 13.52 4.53
N ILE A 385 -0.37 14.78 4.24
CA ILE A 385 0.00 15.47 3.00
C ILE A 385 1.53 15.58 2.86
N LYS A 386 2.24 15.70 3.99
CA LYS A 386 3.71 15.74 4.05
C LYS A 386 4.37 14.48 3.46
N ASP A 387 3.65 13.35 3.40
CA ASP A 387 4.12 12.13 2.76
C ASP A 387 4.24 12.31 1.23
N ASN A 388 3.72 13.38 0.61
CA ASN A 388 3.82 13.61 -0.84
C ASN A 388 5.24 13.96 -1.30
N VAL A 389 5.96 14.75 -0.51
CA VAL A 389 7.29 15.29 -0.84
C VAL A 389 8.31 14.17 -1.05
N VAL A 390 8.19 13.07 -0.30
CA VAL A 390 9.07 11.90 -0.44
C VAL A 390 8.94 11.24 -1.82
N TYR A 391 7.81 11.44 -2.49
CA TYR A 391 7.52 10.83 -3.78
C TYR A 391 7.54 11.80 -4.96
N ASP A 392 7.83 13.07 -4.72
CA ASP A 392 7.89 14.09 -5.77
C ASP A 392 9.32 14.21 -6.28
N HIS A 393 9.52 13.98 -7.58
CA HIS A 393 10.80 14.07 -8.25
C HIS A 393 10.78 15.01 -9.45
N MET A 394 9.89 16.02 -9.44
CA MET A 394 9.94 17.08 -10.45
C MET A 394 11.32 17.76 -10.50
N SER A 395 11.79 18.07 -11.70
CA SER A 395 13.07 18.77 -11.84
C SER A 395 12.95 20.23 -11.37
N HIS A 396 14.09 20.85 -11.04
CA HIS A 396 14.09 22.27 -10.65
C HIS A 396 13.64 23.19 -11.78
N ASP A 397 13.93 22.83 -13.03
CA ASP A 397 13.53 23.59 -14.20
C ASP A 397 12.01 23.49 -14.41
N GLU A 398 11.42 22.29 -14.25
CA GLU A 398 9.97 22.07 -14.31
C GLU A 398 9.23 22.84 -13.20
N LEU A 399 9.75 22.85 -11.98
CA LEU A 399 9.21 23.65 -10.87
C LEU A 399 9.25 25.15 -11.15
N THR A 400 10.32 25.61 -11.81
CA THR A 400 10.48 27.01 -12.20
C THR A 400 9.52 27.37 -13.33
N GLU A 401 9.31 26.48 -14.30
CA GLU A 401 8.35 26.66 -15.38
C GLU A 401 6.90 26.66 -14.88
N LEU A 402 6.52 25.74 -13.99
CA LEU A 402 5.22 25.77 -13.30
C LEU A 402 5.04 27.07 -12.51
N SER A 403 6.07 27.52 -11.80
CA SER A 403 6.05 28.80 -11.07
C SER A 403 5.86 29.98 -12.02
N ARG A 404 6.54 29.99 -13.18
CA ARG A 404 6.35 31.01 -14.23
C ARG A 404 4.94 30.96 -14.82
N ASN A 405 4.36 29.79 -15.04
CA ASN A 405 3.00 29.63 -15.55
C ASN A 405 1.94 30.12 -14.55
N VAL A 406 2.14 29.88 -13.25
CA VAL A 406 1.30 30.45 -12.18
C VAL A 406 1.45 31.98 -12.12
N LEU A 407 2.67 32.52 -12.25
CA LEU A 407 2.89 33.96 -12.29
C LEU A 407 2.27 34.61 -13.54
N ASN A 408 2.38 33.98 -14.71
CA ASN A 408 1.81 34.48 -15.98
C ASN A 408 0.28 34.45 -15.99
N THR A 409 -0.35 33.48 -15.32
CA THR A 409 -1.82 33.45 -15.16
C THR A 409 -2.33 34.54 -14.22
N HIS A 410 -1.50 35.05 -13.29
CA HIS A 410 -1.83 36.18 -12.42
C HIS A 410 -1.58 37.56 -13.06
N VAL A 411 -0.64 37.70 -13.99
CA VAL A 411 -0.35 38.98 -14.66
C VAL A 411 -1.50 39.42 -15.59
N ASN A 412 -2.21 38.49 -16.23
CA ASN A 412 -3.38 38.81 -17.07
C ASN A 412 -4.69 39.09 -16.31
N LYS A 413 -4.68 39.06 -14.96
CA LYS A 413 -5.84 39.35 -14.09
C LYS A 413 -5.60 40.48 -13.10
N GLY A 414 -4.61 41.34 -13.35
CA GLY A 414 -4.17 42.41 -12.45
C GLY A 414 -5.18 43.56 -12.20
N SER A 415 -6.34 43.60 -12.85
CA SER A 415 -7.27 44.74 -12.77
C SER A 415 -8.57 44.49 -11.98
N SER A 416 -8.74 43.39 -11.23
CA SER A 416 -10.04 43.10 -10.57
C SER A 416 -10.00 42.56 -9.12
N ILE A 417 -8.84 42.54 -8.46
CA ILE A 417 -8.66 41.83 -7.18
C ILE A 417 -9.31 42.53 -5.96
N SER A 418 -9.67 43.81 -6.04
CA SER A 418 -10.27 44.52 -4.90
C SER A 418 -11.74 44.17 -4.62
N ASN A 419 -12.50 43.63 -5.59
CA ASN A 419 -13.93 43.34 -5.43
C ASN A 419 -14.28 41.86 -5.14
N GLN A 420 -13.38 40.90 -5.38
CA GLN A 420 -13.70 39.47 -5.18
C GLN A 420 -13.62 38.99 -3.72
N LYS A 421 -12.80 39.63 -2.87
CA LYS A 421 -12.61 39.19 -1.46
C LYS A 421 -13.87 39.27 -0.59
N LYS A 422 -14.84 40.15 -0.92
CA LYS A 422 -16.13 40.22 -0.19
C LYS A 422 -17.13 39.14 -0.62
N SER A 423 -16.97 38.53 -1.79
CA SER A 423 -17.94 37.54 -2.33
C SER A 423 -17.73 36.10 -1.83
N ILE A 424 -16.49 35.73 -1.49
CA ILE A 424 -16.15 34.34 -1.15
C ILE A 424 -16.67 33.94 0.24
N ASP A 425 -16.65 34.86 1.23
CA ASP A 425 -17.19 34.60 2.57
C ASP A 425 -18.74 34.56 2.56
N SER A 426 -19.40 35.28 1.64
CA SER A 426 -20.85 35.19 1.47
C SER A 426 -21.27 33.90 0.76
N ASP A 427 -20.58 33.53 -0.32
CA ASP A 427 -20.93 32.35 -1.12
C ASP A 427 -20.67 31.05 -0.35
N PHE A 428 -19.61 30.98 0.44
CA PHE A 428 -19.34 29.83 1.31
C PHE A 428 -20.43 29.66 2.37
N ARG A 429 -20.85 30.75 3.04
CA ARG A 429 -21.93 30.70 4.04
C ARG A 429 -23.26 30.27 3.43
N ILE A 430 -23.61 30.82 2.26
CA ILE A 430 -24.83 30.49 1.53
C ILE A 430 -24.84 29.01 1.13
N ASN A 431 -23.72 28.49 0.64
CA ASN A 431 -23.60 27.08 0.24
C ASN A 431 -23.68 26.14 1.45
N LEU A 432 -23.06 26.51 2.57
CA LEU A 432 -23.11 25.76 3.81
C LEU A 432 -24.54 25.67 4.37
N GLU A 433 -25.27 26.79 4.38
CA GLU A 433 -26.69 26.82 4.78
C GLU A 433 -27.59 26.02 3.85
N SER A 434 -27.32 26.05 2.54
CA SER A 434 -28.02 25.22 1.56
C SER A 434 -27.84 23.73 1.85
N ASN A 435 -26.62 23.29 2.13
CA ASN A 435 -26.31 21.89 2.43
C ASN A 435 -26.96 21.43 3.75
N PHE A 436 -27.01 22.28 4.77
CA PHE A 436 -27.73 21.97 6.01
C PHE A 436 -29.24 21.85 5.79
N LYS A 437 -29.85 22.74 4.99
CA LYS A 437 -31.27 22.62 4.63
C LYS A 437 -31.58 21.34 3.86
N GLU A 438 -30.68 20.91 2.99
CA GLU A 438 -30.85 19.66 2.24
C GLU A 438 -30.72 18.43 3.14
N LEU A 439 -29.80 18.46 4.12
CA LEU A 439 -29.69 17.44 5.16
C LEU A 439 -30.93 17.38 6.04
N GLU A 440 -31.47 18.53 6.46
CA GLU A 440 -32.70 18.63 7.24
C GLU A 440 -33.91 18.07 6.46
N LYS A 441 -33.97 18.27 5.14
CA LYS A 441 -35.01 17.65 4.29
C LYS A 441 -34.89 16.14 4.23
N LYS A 442 -33.68 15.58 4.06
CA LYS A 442 -33.45 14.13 4.01
C LYS A 442 -33.71 13.42 5.34
N ILE A 443 -33.74 14.16 6.44
CA ILE A 443 -34.05 13.62 7.77
C ILE A 443 -35.56 13.38 7.94
N LEU A 444 -36.41 14.13 7.25
CA LEU A 444 -37.87 13.94 7.30
C LEU A 444 -38.31 12.56 6.80
N ASP A 445 -37.48 11.88 6.01
CA ASP A 445 -37.72 10.55 5.47
C ASP A 445 -37.34 9.40 6.43
N LEU A 446 -36.82 9.72 7.62
CA LEU A 446 -36.40 8.75 8.64
C LEU A 446 -37.46 8.53 9.72
N ASP A 447 -37.35 7.43 10.46
CA ASP A 447 -38.19 7.14 11.63
C ASP A 447 -37.91 8.11 12.79
N PHE A 448 -38.88 8.27 13.71
CA PHE A 448 -38.81 9.29 14.77
C PHE A 448 -37.54 9.20 15.64
N SER A 449 -37.07 7.97 15.91
CA SER A 449 -35.83 7.70 16.65
C SER A 449 -34.57 8.10 15.86
N GLY A 450 -34.57 7.89 14.54
CA GLY A 450 -33.50 8.32 13.63
C GLY A 450 -33.45 9.84 13.47
N GLN A 451 -34.62 10.48 13.41
CA GLN A 451 -34.74 11.94 13.33
C GLN A 451 -34.13 12.63 14.55
N GLU A 452 -34.44 12.16 15.76
CA GLU A 452 -33.96 12.74 17.00
C GLU A 452 -32.42 12.66 17.12
N LYS A 453 -31.84 11.47 16.88
CA LYS A 453 -30.38 11.26 16.95
C LYS A 453 -29.59 12.07 15.93
N ILE A 454 -30.10 12.22 14.72
CA ILE A 454 -29.38 12.94 13.66
C ILE A 454 -29.55 14.45 13.84
N SER A 455 -30.72 14.92 14.30
CA SER A 455 -30.96 16.31 14.64
C SER A 455 -30.02 16.81 15.74
N GLU A 456 -29.79 16.01 16.78
CA GLU A 456 -28.81 16.34 17.83
C GLU A 456 -27.39 16.46 17.28
N LYS A 457 -26.96 15.54 16.41
CA LYS A 457 -25.63 15.56 15.78
C LYS A 457 -25.44 16.79 14.88
N ILE A 458 -26.47 17.19 14.14
CA ILE A 458 -26.43 18.41 13.33
C ILE A 458 -26.28 19.66 14.21
N LYS A 459 -27.03 19.73 15.32
CA LYS A 459 -26.88 20.83 16.30
C LYS A 459 -25.46 20.88 16.87
N THR A 460 -24.88 19.74 17.24
CA THR A 460 -23.50 19.70 17.76
C THR A 460 -22.50 20.16 16.71
N PHE A 461 -22.69 19.74 15.46
CA PHE A 461 -21.81 20.11 14.36
C PHE A 461 -21.89 21.61 14.00
N ARG A 462 -23.09 22.21 14.01
CA ARG A 462 -23.27 23.68 13.88
C ARG A 462 -22.51 24.44 14.98
N LEU A 463 -22.65 24.01 16.23
CA LEU A 463 -21.94 24.60 17.37
C LEU A 463 -20.41 24.48 17.25
N MET A 464 -19.90 23.36 16.74
CA MET A 464 -18.47 23.19 16.47
C MET A 464 -17.97 24.15 15.39
N LEU A 465 -18.72 24.29 14.29
CA LEU A 465 -18.39 25.20 13.20
C LEU A 465 -18.38 26.67 13.65
N GLU A 466 -19.38 27.10 14.40
CA GLU A 466 -19.43 28.46 14.96
C GLU A 466 -18.24 28.76 15.87
N ASN A 467 -17.82 27.79 16.69
CA ASN A 467 -16.66 27.92 17.55
C ASN A 467 -15.33 27.98 16.78
N ILE A 468 -15.22 27.24 15.66
CA ILE A 468 -14.05 27.31 14.77
C ILE A 468 -13.99 28.69 14.10
N ILE A 469 -15.11 29.17 13.56
CA ILE A 469 -15.20 30.49 12.92
C ILE A 469 -14.88 31.61 13.93
N LYS A 470 -15.37 31.52 15.18
CA LYS A 470 -15.04 32.48 16.25
C LYS A 470 -13.55 32.45 16.64
N LYS A 471 -12.95 31.26 16.75
CA LYS A 471 -11.52 31.10 17.07
C LYS A 471 -10.61 31.63 15.96
N GLU A 472 -10.99 31.50 14.70
CA GLU A 472 -10.21 32.03 13.59
C GLU A 472 -10.30 33.56 13.51
N LYS A 473 -11.47 34.16 13.75
CA LYS A 473 -11.62 35.62 13.86
C LYS A 473 -10.81 36.23 15.01
N GLN A 474 -10.66 35.54 16.15
CA GLN A 474 -9.86 36.01 17.29
C GLN A 474 -8.34 35.93 17.07
N ASN A 475 -7.88 35.05 16.18
CA ASN A 475 -6.45 34.82 15.93
C ASN A 475 -5.86 35.68 14.80
N GLY A 476 -6.61 36.66 14.28
CA GLY A 476 -6.13 37.60 13.25
C GLY A 476 -5.72 36.94 11.92
N LYS A 477 -6.08 35.68 11.70
CA LYS A 477 -5.90 35.00 10.42
C LYS A 477 -7.24 35.02 9.70
N GLU A 478 -7.41 36.02 8.82
CA GLU A 478 -8.45 35.99 7.80
C GLU A 478 -8.28 34.69 6.98
N VAL A 479 -9.36 33.92 6.90
CA VAL A 479 -9.41 32.55 6.39
C VAL A 479 -9.16 32.56 4.87
N LEU A 480 -8.20 31.72 4.43
CA LEU A 480 -7.91 31.40 3.02
C LEU A 480 -8.80 30.28 2.50
#